data_AF-A0A3N0B007-F1
#
_entry.id   AF-A0A3N0B007-F1
#
_cell.length_a   1.000
_cell.length_b   1.000
_cell.length_c   1.000
_cell.angle_alpha   90.00
_cell.angle_beta   90.00
_cell.angle_gamma   90.00
#
_symmetry.space_group_name_H-M   'P 1'
#
loop_
_entity.id
_entity.type
_entity.pdbx_description
1 polymer ?
#
loop_
_entity_poly.entity_id
_entity_poly.type
_entity_poly.pdbx_seq_one_letter_code
_entity_poly.pdbx_strand_id
1 'polypeptide(L)'
;MAAYSSVFKRVEKKYRIGAAAALPVFFGIKKKFKGIVYKRRLALTLPAALAFVSGLPYEQACARWPLSDAALAAAALSPATRQIARELEAAMDRWLPLVPSMGIACDRVAWAYRPEVLEGRRGDELFDSDLRITFDDRLEYLDCHCFHSPWRPSIESSESIMEIKSAGPYPPWLVEILSAERIYPASFTKYGNAYQMATAEPRARNHRRAMRSGA
;
A
#
# COMPACT_ATOMS: atom_id res chain seq x y z
N MET A 1 1.76 3.32 -28.97
CA MET A 1 1.51 4.05 -27.70
C MET A 1 0.97 5.48 -27.85
N ALA A 2 1.03 6.15 -29.01
CA ALA A 2 0.58 7.54 -29.15
C ALA A 2 -0.95 7.76 -29.11
N ALA A 3 -1.76 6.74 -29.36
CA ALA A 3 -3.21 6.87 -29.51
C ALA A 3 -4.01 7.05 -28.20
N TYR A 4 -3.42 6.74 -27.03
CA TYR A 4 -4.17 6.71 -25.76
C TYR A 4 -3.78 7.80 -24.76
N SER A 5 -2.80 8.66 -25.09
CA SER A 5 -2.38 9.77 -24.22
C SER A 5 -3.46 10.85 -24.05
N SER A 6 -4.39 10.94 -25.02
CA SER A 6 -5.59 11.78 -25.00
C SER A 6 -6.72 11.20 -24.13
N VAL A 7 -6.67 9.91 -23.79
CA VAL A 7 -7.74 9.21 -23.04
C VAL A 7 -7.36 9.01 -21.58
N PHE A 8 -6.12 8.59 -21.32
CA PHE A 8 -5.63 8.33 -19.98
C PHE A 8 -4.59 9.35 -19.55
N LYS A 9 -4.60 9.69 -18.26
CA LYS A 9 -3.54 10.48 -17.63
C LYS A 9 -2.64 9.58 -16.81
N ARG A 10 -1.32 9.70 -17.04
CA ARG A 10 -0.30 9.14 -16.17
C ARG A 10 -0.28 9.90 -14.85
N VAL A 11 -0.43 9.20 -13.74
CA VAL A 11 -0.27 9.71 -12.38
C VAL A 11 0.90 9.00 -11.75
N GLU A 12 1.95 9.75 -11.45
CA GLU A 12 3.04 9.30 -10.59
C GLU A 12 2.83 9.87 -9.19
N LYS A 13 2.80 8.99 -8.19
CA LYS A 13 2.92 9.42 -6.78
C LYS A 13 4.17 8.76 -6.21
N LYS A 14 5.24 9.55 -6.10
CA LYS A 14 6.48 9.11 -5.43
C LYS A 14 6.33 9.35 -3.93
N TYR A 15 6.17 8.28 -3.17
CA TYR A 15 6.31 8.31 -1.71
C TYR A 15 7.74 7.87 -1.40
N ARG A 16 8.63 8.83 -1.11
CA ARG A 16 10.00 8.53 -0.72
C ARG A 16 10.08 8.45 0.80
N ILE A 17 10.64 7.36 1.32
CA ILE A 17 11.07 7.30 2.71
C ILE A 17 12.37 8.11 2.80
N GLY A 18 12.24 9.40 3.10
CA GLY A 18 13.37 10.32 3.16
C GLY A 18 12.92 11.75 3.50
N ALA A 19 13.20 12.17 4.73
CA ALA A 19 13.32 13.55 5.23
C ALA A 19 12.18 14.57 5.02
N ALA A 20 11.01 14.22 4.47
CA ALA A 20 9.86 15.12 4.47
C ALA A 20 8.90 14.78 5.61
N ALA A 21 9.10 15.41 6.77
CA ALA A 21 8.15 15.42 7.90
C ALA A 21 6.75 15.97 7.52
N ALA A 22 6.58 16.46 6.29
CA ALA A 22 5.36 17.11 5.81
C ALA A 22 4.33 16.17 5.18
N LEU A 23 4.72 14.99 4.66
CA LEU A 23 3.76 14.11 3.99
C LEU A 23 3.07 13.16 4.98
N PRO A 24 1.74 13.00 4.89
CA PRO A 24 1.03 12.06 5.74
C PRO A 24 1.47 10.62 5.45
N VAL A 25 1.65 9.84 6.52
CA VAL A 25 1.73 8.39 6.45
C VAL A 25 0.32 7.80 6.59
N PHE A 26 0.10 6.65 5.96
CA PHE A 26 -1.17 5.94 6.06
C PHE A 26 -1.03 4.70 6.93
N PHE A 27 -1.54 4.78 8.15
CA PHE A 27 -1.61 3.64 9.07
C PHE A 27 -2.92 2.89 8.86
N GLY A 28 -2.91 1.56 8.73
CA GLY A 28 -4.16 0.87 8.41
C GLY A 28 -4.08 -0.65 8.40
N ILE A 29 -5.25 -1.26 8.17
CA ILE A 29 -5.44 -2.71 8.13
C ILE A 29 -6.14 -3.12 6.84
N LYS A 30 -5.77 -4.30 6.33
CA LYS A 30 -6.52 -5.02 5.31
C LYS A 30 -7.03 -6.32 5.92
N LYS A 31 -8.32 -6.61 5.75
CA LYS A 31 -8.95 -7.85 6.19
C LYS A 31 -9.70 -8.47 5.02
N LYS A 32 -9.44 -9.74 4.71
CA LYS A 32 -10.24 -10.52 3.76
C LYS A 32 -11.37 -11.23 4.51
N PHE A 33 -12.60 -11.09 4.06
CA PHE A 33 -13.77 -11.77 4.62
C PHE A 33 -14.72 -12.17 3.48
N LYS A 34 -15.08 -13.46 3.43
CA LYS A 34 -15.92 -14.06 2.36
C LYS A 34 -15.49 -13.62 0.94
N GLY A 35 -14.19 -13.69 0.66
CA GLY A 35 -13.62 -13.31 -0.64
C GLY A 35 -13.37 -11.81 -0.85
N ILE A 36 -14.01 -10.94 -0.07
CA ILE A 36 -13.91 -9.49 -0.20
C ILE A 36 -12.77 -8.94 0.68
N VAL A 37 -11.94 -8.05 0.12
CA VAL A 37 -10.88 -7.36 0.87
C VAL A 37 -11.38 -6.01 1.34
N TYR A 38 -11.49 -5.85 2.66
CA TYR A 38 -11.80 -4.59 3.32
C TYR A 38 -10.50 -3.89 3.69
N LYS A 39 -10.38 -2.61 3.36
CA LYS A 39 -9.22 -1.77 3.70
C LYS A 39 -9.68 -0.57 4.52
N ARG A 40 -9.01 -0.33 5.64
CA ARG A 40 -9.22 0.83 6.50
C ARG A 40 -7.89 1.50 6.75
N ARG A 41 -7.84 2.83 6.78
CA ARG A 41 -6.61 3.59 6.99
C ARG A 41 -6.89 4.96 7.61
N LEU A 42 -5.93 5.42 8.39
CA LEU A 42 -5.82 6.75 8.97
C LEU A 42 -4.69 7.48 8.25
N ALA A 43 -4.87 8.78 7.99
CA ALA A 43 -3.77 9.66 7.63
C ALA A 43 -3.21 10.27 8.92
N LEU A 44 -1.91 10.15 9.13
CA LEU A 44 -1.22 10.63 10.32
C LEU A 44 0.11 11.26 9.91
N THR A 45 0.67 12.12 10.75
CA THR A 45 2.09 12.42 10.66
C THR A 45 2.88 11.17 11.08
N LEU A 46 4.12 11.00 10.59
CA LEU A 46 4.98 9.90 11.03
C LEU A 46 5.12 9.81 12.57
N PRO A 47 5.42 10.90 13.30
CA PRO A 47 5.49 10.83 14.77
C PRO A 47 4.15 10.48 15.43
N ALA A 48 3.01 10.97 14.92
CA ALA A 48 1.70 10.54 15.43
C ALA A 48 1.45 9.04 15.22
N ALA A 49 1.79 8.50 14.05
CA ALA A 49 1.62 7.07 13.76
C ALA A 49 2.50 6.20 14.66
N LEU A 50 3.75 6.61 14.91
CA LEU A 50 4.66 5.91 15.81
C LEU A 50 4.18 5.97 17.26
N ALA A 51 3.68 7.12 17.72
CA ALA A 51 3.10 7.24 19.06
C ALA A 51 1.82 6.39 19.21
N PHE A 52 0.96 6.40 18.20
CA PHE A 52 -0.29 5.64 18.18
C PHE A 52 -0.06 4.12 18.28
N VAL A 53 0.82 3.56 17.43
CA VAL A 53 1.15 2.12 17.50
C VAL A 53 1.88 1.75 18.80
N SER A 54 2.49 2.73 19.48
CA SER A 54 3.14 2.56 20.78
C SER A 54 2.19 2.70 21.97
N GLY A 55 0.87 2.84 21.71
CA GLY A 55 -0.17 2.85 22.75
C GLY A 55 -0.67 4.23 23.17
N LEU A 56 -0.21 5.32 22.55
CA LEU A 56 -0.82 6.64 22.78
C LEU A 56 -2.22 6.68 22.12
N PRO A 57 -3.29 7.09 22.81
CA PRO A 57 -4.62 7.18 22.22
C PRO A 57 -4.64 8.04 20.95
N TYR A 58 -5.39 7.60 19.93
CA TYR A 58 -5.38 8.21 18.60
C TYR A 58 -5.57 9.75 18.62
N GLU A 59 -6.55 10.25 19.37
CA GLU A 59 -6.82 11.69 19.47
C GLU A 59 -5.66 12.47 20.08
N GLN A 60 -4.97 11.89 21.07
CA GLN A 60 -3.81 12.53 21.70
C GLN A 60 -2.62 12.57 20.74
N ALA A 61 -2.42 11.51 19.95
CA ALA A 61 -1.41 11.49 18.91
C ALA A 61 -1.67 12.57 17.85
N CYS A 62 -2.92 12.71 17.39
CA CYS A 62 -3.34 13.76 16.46
C CYS A 62 -3.17 15.17 17.03
N ALA A 63 -3.53 15.39 18.30
CA ALA A 63 -3.39 16.70 18.94
C ALA A 63 -1.93 17.11 19.12
N ARG A 64 -1.05 16.15 19.44
CA ARG A 64 0.38 16.41 19.67
C ARG A 64 1.17 16.59 18.38
N TRP A 65 0.81 15.89 17.31
CA TRP A 65 1.45 16.01 16.00
C TRP A 65 0.40 16.12 14.88
N PRO A 66 -0.27 17.28 14.78
CA PRO A 66 -1.33 17.50 13.81
C PRO A 66 -0.81 17.45 12.37
N LEU A 67 -1.68 17.06 11.44
CA LEU A 67 -1.41 17.20 10.01
C LEU A 67 -1.33 18.69 9.65
N SER A 68 -0.41 19.04 8.75
CA SER A 68 -0.21 20.44 8.33
C SER A 68 -1.35 20.99 7.48
N ASP A 69 -2.04 20.11 6.73
CA ASP A 69 -3.21 20.47 5.95
C ASP A 69 -4.46 20.53 6.86
N ALA A 70 -5.10 21.70 6.92
CA ALA A 70 -6.23 21.94 7.81
C ALA A 70 -7.44 21.05 7.51
N ALA A 71 -7.70 20.75 6.23
CA ALA A 71 -8.81 19.88 5.84
C ALA A 71 -8.53 18.42 6.25
N LEU A 72 -7.29 17.95 6.09
CA LEU A 72 -6.88 16.63 6.57
C LEU A 72 -6.90 16.55 8.10
N ALA A 73 -6.45 17.60 8.80
CA ALA A 73 -6.49 17.66 10.26
C ALA A 73 -7.94 17.61 10.80
N ALA A 74 -8.86 18.35 10.19
CA ALA A 74 -10.28 18.28 10.51
C ALA A 74 -10.87 16.90 10.20
N ALA A 75 -10.57 16.33 9.03
CA ALA A 75 -11.03 15.01 8.64
C ALA A 75 -10.52 13.90 9.59
N ALA A 76 -9.30 14.04 10.10
CA ALA A 76 -8.70 13.09 11.03
C ALA A 76 -9.50 12.92 12.34
N LEU A 77 -10.26 13.95 12.75
CA LEU A 77 -11.07 13.94 13.97
C LEU A 77 -12.57 13.70 13.71
N SER A 78 -12.98 13.46 12.46
CA SER A 78 -14.36 13.13 12.10
C SER A 78 -14.85 11.83 12.77
N PRO A 79 -16.18 11.68 13.02
CA PRO A 79 -16.74 10.47 13.61
C PRO A 79 -16.35 9.18 12.85
N ALA A 80 -16.39 9.21 11.52
CA ALA A 80 -16.02 8.07 10.68
C ALA A 80 -14.53 7.68 10.84
N THR A 81 -13.64 8.67 10.98
CA THR A 81 -12.21 8.40 11.17
C THR A 81 -11.91 7.89 12.57
N ARG A 82 -12.60 8.40 13.60
CA ARG A 82 -12.51 7.86 14.97
C ARG A 82 -13.00 6.42 15.05
N GLN A 83 -14.05 6.06 14.31
CA GLN A 83 -14.47 4.67 14.19
C GLN A 83 -13.34 3.80 13.62
N ILE A 84 -12.69 4.23 12.54
CA ILE A 84 -11.53 3.52 11.96
C ILE A 84 -10.39 3.39 12.98
N ALA A 85 -10.12 4.44 13.77
CA ALA A 85 -9.11 4.39 14.82
C ALA A 85 -9.42 3.32 15.88
N ARG A 86 -10.66 3.26 16.38
CA ARG A 86 -11.10 2.22 17.32
C ARG A 86 -11.02 0.80 16.73
N GLU A 87 -11.35 0.64 15.44
CA GLU A 87 -11.19 -0.64 14.74
C GLU A 87 -9.71 -1.08 14.70
N LEU A 88 -8.79 -0.13 14.52
CA LEU A 88 -7.36 -0.38 14.51
C LEU A 88 -6.80 -0.65 15.92
N GLU A 89 -7.22 0.11 16.94
CA GLU A 89 -6.88 -0.15 18.34
C GLU A 89 -7.31 -1.57 18.74
N ALA A 90 -8.57 -1.93 18.51
CA ALA A 90 -9.06 -3.28 18.82
C ALA A 90 -8.31 -4.38 18.04
N ALA A 91 -7.87 -4.11 16.81
CA ALA A 91 -7.05 -5.04 16.06
C ALA A 91 -5.63 -5.15 16.64
N MET A 92 -5.03 -4.04 17.05
CA MET A 92 -3.73 -4.05 17.72
C MET A 92 -3.83 -4.80 19.05
N ASP A 93 -4.79 -4.48 19.91
CA ASP A 93 -4.98 -5.14 21.21
C ASP A 93 -5.15 -6.66 21.08
N ARG A 94 -5.82 -7.10 20.02
CA ARG A 94 -6.03 -8.53 19.75
C ARG A 94 -4.76 -9.27 19.30
N TRP A 95 -3.86 -8.61 18.58
CA TRP A 95 -2.75 -9.27 17.87
C TRP A 95 -1.36 -8.78 18.30
N LEU A 96 -1.24 -7.85 19.24
CA LEU A 96 0.02 -7.33 19.76
C LEU A 96 0.79 -8.40 20.58
N PRO A 97 2.14 -8.37 20.56
CA PRO A 97 2.97 -7.30 19.96
C PRO A 97 3.19 -7.47 18.44
N LEU A 98 2.72 -6.49 17.66
CA LEU A 98 3.03 -6.28 16.26
C LEU A 98 4.43 -5.65 16.15
N VAL A 99 5.27 -6.23 15.31
CA VAL A 99 6.60 -5.70 14.99
C VAL A 99 6.71 -5.50 13.48
N PRO A 100 7.53 -4.54 13.01
CA PRO A 100 7.84 -4.44 11.58
C PRO A 100 8.46 -5.75 11.08
N SER A 101 7.78 -6.42 10.15
CA SER A 101 8.25 -7.68 9.56
C SER A 101 8.86 -7.50 8.18
N MET A 102 8.26 -6.65 7.35
CA MET A 102 8.68 -6.43 5.96
C MET A 102 8.57 -4.96 5.58
N GLY A 103 9.57 -4.44 4.87
CA GLY A 103 9.47 -3.25 4.03
C GLY A 103 9.19 -3.65 2.58
N ILE A 104 8.36 -2.87 1.87
CA ILE A 104 8.04 -3.10 0.45
C ILE A 104 8.15 -1.76 -0.26
N ALA A 105 8.90 -1.72 -1.35
CA ALA A 105 9.09 -0.54 -2.20
C ALA A 105 8.86 -0.91 -3.68
N CYS A 106 8.35 0.03 -4.46
CA CYS A 106 8.21 -0.12 -5.91
C CYS A 106 8.05 1.24 -6.58
N ASP A 107 8.37 1.31 -7.86
CA ASP A 107 8.01 2.44 -8.70
C ASP A 107 6.66 2.21 -9.35
N ARG A 108 5.67 2.99 -8.91
CA ARG A 108 4.30 2.86 -9.38
C ARG A 108 3.95 3.92 -10.42
N VAL A 109 3.45 3.45 -11.55
CA VAL A 109 2.72 4.27 -12.52
C VAL A 109 1.26 3.90 -12.49
N ALA A 110 0.37 4.89 -12.37
CA ALA A 110 -1.08 4.68 -12.41
C ALA A 110 -1.70 5.43 -13.58
N TRP A 111 -2.65 4.79 -14.24
CA TRP A 111 -3.46 5.33 -15.33
C TRP A 111 -4.92 5.34 -14.90
N ALA A 112 -5.56 6.49 -15.11
CA ALA A 112 -6.99 6.69 -14.94
C ALA A 112 -7.50 7.60 -16.06
N TYR A 113 -8.80 7.56 -16.32
CA TYR A 113 -9.40 8.45 -17.30
C TYR A 113 -9.13 9.92 -16.96
N ARG A 114 -8.92 10.69 -18.02
CA ARG A 114 -8.83 12.14 -17.95
C ARG A 114 -10.19 12.75 -17.56
N PRO A 115 -10.22 13.84 -16.78
CA PRO A 115 -11.46 14.52 -16.42
C PRO A 115 -12.35 14.86 -17.62
N GLU A 116 -11.74 15.27 -18.73
CA GLU A 116 -12.45 15.65 -19.96
C GLU A 116 -13.19 14.45 -20.58
N VAL A 117 -12.62 13.25 -20.47
CA VAL A 117 -13.27 12.00 -20.92
C VAL A 117 -14.42 11.63 -19.98
N LEU A 118 -14.21 11.78 -18.67
CA LEU A 118 -15.26 11.52 -17.68
C LEU A 118 -16.47 12.44 -17.88
N GLU A 119 -16.23 13.71 -18.18
CA GLU A 119 -17.29 14.68 -18.47
C GLU A 119 -18.03 14.38 -19.78
N GLY A 120 -17.30 14.09 -20.86
CA GLY A 120 -17.88 13.76 -22.16
C GLY A 120 -18.66 12.44 -22.18
N ARG A 121 -18.46 11.57 -21.20
CA ARG A 121 -19.14 10.28 -21.04
C ARG A 121 -20.08 10.26 -19.83
N ARG A 122 -20.41 11.42 -19.26
CA ARG A 122 -21.33 11.52 -18.13
C ARG A 122 -22.70 10.94 -18.51
N GLY A 123 -23.19 9.98 -17.73
CA GLY A 123 -24.48 9.32 -17.98
C GLY A 123 -24.41 8.10 -18.91
N ASP A 124 -23.23 7.76 -19.45
CA ASP A 124 -23.01 6.48 -20.13
C ASP A 124 -22.89 5.36 -19.09
N GLU A 125 -23.97 4.63 -18.85
CA GLU A 125 -24.02 3.54 -17.86
C GLU A 125 -23.10 2.37 -18.20
N LEU A 126 -22.70 2.22 -19.47
CA LEU A 126 -21.76 1.19 -19.92
C LEU A 126 -20.30 1.63 -19.74
N PHE A 127 -20.06 2.90 -19.43
CA PHE A 127 -18.73 3.43 -19.23
C PHE A 127 -18.28 3.26 -17.78
N ASP A 128 -17.31 2.37 -17.57
CA ASP A 128 -16.67 2.20 -16.28
C ASP A 128 -15.71 3.37 -15.97
N SER A 129 -16.25 4.44 -15.41
CA SER A 129 -15.50 5.62 -14.99
C SER A 129 -14.43 5.33 -13.92
N ASP A 130 -14.52 4.18 -13.25
CA ASP A 130 -13.60 3.76 -12.19
C ASP A 130 -12.46 2.86 -12.68
N LEU A 131 -12.40 2.57 -13.99
CA LEU A 131 -11.30 1.80 -14.58
C LEU A 131 -9.95 2.45 -14.27
N ARG A 132 -9.07 1.69 -13.63
CA ARG A 132 -7.69 2.09 -13.30
C ARG A 132 -6.74 0.97 -13.62
N ILE A 133 -5.61 1.31 -14.22
CA ILE A 133 -4.54 0.37 -14.53
C ILE A 133 -3.27 0.89 -13.85
N THR A 134 -2.59 0.04 -13.09
CA THR A 134 -1.31 0.40 -12.47
C THR A 134 -0.23 -0.60 -12.82
N PHE A 135 1.00 -0.10 -12.96
CA PHE A 135 2.21 -0.88 -13.14
C PHE A 135 3.13 -0.59 -11.97
N ASP A 136 3.63 -1.65 -11.33
CA ASP A 136 4.64 -1.57 -10.28
C ASP A 136 5.92 -2.23 -10.78
N ASP A 137 6.88 -1.37 -11.12
CA ASP A 137 8.23 -1.74 -11.54
C ASP A 137 9.17 -1.76 -10.33
N ARG A 138 10.33 -2.42 -10.48
CA ARG A 138 11.40 -2.45 -9.47
C ARG A 138 10.84 -2.76 -8.07
N LEU A 139 10.02 -3.81 -7.97
CA LEU A 139 9.42 -4.23 -6.71
C LEU A 139 10.51 -4.85 -5.84
N GLU A 140 10.77 -4.22 -4.70
CA GLU A 140 11.80 -4.60 -3.73
C GLU A 140 11.20 -4.83 -2.36
N TYR A 141 11.86 -5.67 -1.57
CA TYR A 141 11.52 -5.92 -0.17
C TYR A 141 12.73 -5.78 0.75
N LEU A 142 12.44 -5.50 2.03
CA LEU A 142 13.39 -5.41 3.12
C LEU A 142 12.94 -6.34 4.24
N ASP A 143 13.77 -7.29 4.65
CA ASP A 143 13.48 -8.11 5.84
C ASP A 143 13.79 -7.32 7.11
N CYS A 144 12.74 -6.87 7.81
CA CYS A 144 12.88 -6.09 9.03
C CYS A 144 13.24 -6.93 10.26
N HIS A 145 13.23 -8.27 10.15
CA HIS A 145 13.70 -9.15 11.23
C HIS A 145 15.23 -9.24 11.30
N CYS A 146 15.91 -8.94 10.20
CA CYS A 146 17.36 -8.97 10.10
C CYS A 146 17.92 -7.55 10.13
N PHE A 147 18.63 -7.20 11.21
CA PHE A 147 19.28 -5.90 11.34
C PHE A 147 20.31 -5.73 10.19
N HIS A 148 20.23 -4.61 9.47
CA HIS A 148 21.00 -4.31 8.25
C HIS A 148 20.71 -5.18 7.00
N SER A 149 19.54 -5.81 6.90
CA SER A 149 19.13 -6.44 5.64
C SER A 149 19.17 -5.43 4.49
N PRO A 150 19.73 -5.77 3.31
CA PRO A 150 19.62 -4.91 2.14
C PRO A 150 18.22 -5.00 1.55
N TRP A 151 17.85 -4.00 0.75
CA TRP A 151 16.71 -4.15 -0.16
C TRP A 151 17.03 -5.19 -1.22
N ARG A 152 16.07 -6.08 -1.50
CA ARG A 152 16.20 -7.16 -2.50
C ARG A 152 15.04 -7.09 -3.50
N PRO A 153 15.29 -7.36 -4.79
CA PRO A 153 14.20 -7.46 -5.76
C PRO A 153 13.31 -8.66 -5.45
N SER A 154 11.99 -8.50 -5.63
CA SER A 154 11.01 -9.59 -5.53
C SER A 154 10.48 -10.07 -6.89
N ILE A 155 10.86 -9.37 -7.96
CA ILE A 155 10.53 -9.68 -9.36
C ILE A 155 11.76 -9.36 -10.21
N GLU A 156 11.84 -9.90 -11.42
CA GLU A 156 12.94 -9.58 -12.34
C GLU A 156 12.88 -8.12 -12.80
N SER A 157 14.02 -7.54 -13.18
CA SER A 157 14.07 -6.13 -13.61
C SER A 157 13.29 -5.84 -14.90
N SER A 158 13.01 -6.88 -15.68
CA SER A 158 12.18 -6.82 -16.90
C SER A 158 10.69 -7.06 -16.63
N GLU A 159 10.31 -7.41 -15.40
CA GLU A 159 8.94 -7.70 -15.02
C GLU A 159 8.28 -6.49 -14.34
N SER A 160 6.96 -6.43 -14.47
CA SER A 160 6.11 -5.45 -13.80
C SER A 160 4.88 -6.14 -13.23
N ILE A 161 4.44 -5.72 -12.05
CA ILE A 161 3.13 -6.12 -11.54
C ILE A 161 2.06 -5.18 -12.10
N MET A 162 1.26 -5.67 -13.03
CA MET A 162 0.08 -4.97 -13.53
C MET A 162 -1.14 -5.26 -12.65
N GLU A 163 -1.86 -4.23 -12.23
CA GLU A 163 -3.15 -4.33 -11.52
C GLU A 163 -4.20 -3.54 -12.30
N ILE A 164 -5.27 -4.22 -12.71
CA ILE A 164 -6.45 -3.61 -13.34
C ILE A 164 -7.59 -3.61 -12.32
N LYS A 165 -8.20 -2.44 -12.12
CA LYS A 165 -9.39 -2.26 -11.29
C LYS A 165 -10.51 -1.75 -12.16
N SER A 166 -11.61 -2.47 -12.19
CA SER A 166 -12.83 -2.15 -12.92
C SER A 166 -14.02 -2.35 -11.97
N ALA A 167 -15.02 -1.48 -12.04
CA ALA A 167 -16.31 -1.69 -11.39
C ALA A 167 -17.23 -2.60 -12.22
N GLY A 168 -17.02 -2.63 -13.54
CA GLY A 168 -17.80 -3.43 -14.50
C GLY A 168 -16.95 -4.36 -15.36
N PRO A 169 -17.52 -4.86 -16.48
CA PRO A 169 -16.77 -5.59 -17.49
C PRO A 169 -15.65 -4.74 -18.10
N TYR A 170 -14.57 -5.38 -18.52
CA TYR A 170 -13.50 -4.67 -19.22
C TYR A 170 -13.99 -4.12 -20.56
N PRO A 171 -13.61 -2.88 -20.93
CA PRO A 171 -13.97 -2.33 -22.22
C PRO A 171 -13.32 -3.13 -23.36
N PRO A 172 -13.94 -3.24 -24.55
CA PRO A 172 -13.46 -4.10 -25.63
C PRO A 172 -11.99 -3.89 -26.01
N TRP A 173 -11.56 -2.62 -26.12
CA TRP A 173 -10.18 -2.28 -26.45
C TRP A 173 -9.16 -2.84 -25.45
N LEU A 174 -9.52 -2.94 -24.16
CA LEU A 174 -8.64 -3.49 -23.13
C LEU A 174 -8.56 -5.01 -23.28
N VAL A 175 -9.69 -5.66 -23.53
CA VAL A 175 -9.74 -7.12 -23.76
C VAL A 175 -8.92 -7.52 -24.98
N GLU A 176 -9.02 -6.76 -26.07
CA GLU A 176 -8.23 -6.96 -27.30
C GLU A 176 -6.73 -6.90 -27.02
N ILE A 177 -6.26 -5.86 -26.32
CA ILE A 177 -4.84 -5.70 -25.99
C ILE A 177 -4.35 -6.81 -25.07
N LEU A 178 -5.08 -7.12 -23.99
CA LEU A 178 -4.69 -8.18 -23.06
C LEU A 178 -4.61 -9.54 -23.76
N SER A 179 -5.52 -9.81 -24.69
CA SER A 179 -5.55 -11.06 -25.45
C SER A 179 -4.39 -11.14 -26.44
N ALA A 180 -4.11 -10.06 -27.17
CA ALA A 180 -3.01 -9.99 -28.13
C ALA A 180 -1.64 -10.18 -27.45
N GLU A 181 -1.46 -9.57 -26.27
CA GLU A 181 -0.24 -9.67 -25.47
C GLU A 181 -0.21 -10.93 -24.57
N ARG A 182 -1.23 -11.80 -24.65
CA ARG A 182 -1.37 -13.02 -23.83
C ARG A 182 -1.24 -12.78 -22.33
N ILE A 183 -1.83 -11.68 -21.85
CA ILE A 183 -1.83 -11.31 -20.44
C ILE A 183 -3.08 -11.87 -19.76
N TYR A 184 -2.88 -12.76 -18.80
CA TYR A 184 -3.94 -13.42 -18.06
C TYR A 184 -3.86 -13.12 -16.55
N PRO A 185 -5.00 -13.19 -15.82
CA PRO A 185 -5.00 -12.97 -14.38
C PRO A 185 -4.10 -13.97 -13.64
N ALA A 186 -3.26 -13.45 -12.75
CA ALA A 186 -2.44 -14.24 -11.84
C ALA A 186 -2.64 -13.75 -10.40
N SER A 187 -2.58 -14.67 -9.43
CA SER A 187 -2.61 -14.30 -8.02
C SER A 187 -1.22 -13.87 -7.57
N PHE A 188 -1.08 -12.64 -7.09
CA PHE A 188 0.18 -12.12 -6.56
C PHE A 188 -0.08 -11.22 -5.35
N THR A 189 0.68 -11.42 -4.26
CA THR A 189 0.64 -10.51 -3.12
C THR A 189 2.05 -10.02 -2.81
N LYS A 190 2.27 -8.70 -2.85
CA LYS A 190 3.60 -8.12 -2.59
C LYS A 190 4.16 -8.57 -1.24
N TYR A 191 3.35 -8.42 -0.18
CA TYR A 191 3.74 -8.81 1.17
C TYR A 191 3.96 -10.32 1.31
N GLY A 192 3.03 -11.15 0.80
CA GLY A 192 3.14 -12.60 0.96
C GLY A 192 4.33 -13.20 0.21
N ASN A 193 4.59 -12.74 -1.02
CA ASN A 193 5.77 -13.14 -1.79
C ASN A 193 7.06 -12.70 -1.10
N ALA A 194 7.16 -11.43 -0.69
CA ALA A 194 8.31 -10.95 0.07
C ALA A 194 8.54 -11.75 1.37
N TYR A 195 7.46 -12.07 2.08
CA TYR A 195 7.52 -12.86 3.30
C TYR A 195 8.08 -14.26 3.04
N GLN A 196 7.56 -14.95 2.03
CA GLN A 196 8.03 -16.28 1.63
C GLN A 196 9.51 -16.25 1.22
N MET A 197 9.92 -15.29 0.39
CA MET A 197 11.31 -15.12 -0.05
C MET A 197 12.26 -14.92 1.13
N ALA A 198 11.92 -14.01 2.07
CA ALA A 198 12.76 -13.78 3.25
C ALA A 198 12.84 -15.00 4.19
N THR A 199 11.78 -15.82 4.27
CA THR A 199 11.81 -17.05 5.08
C THR A 199 12.53 -18.22 4.42
N ALA A 200 12.63 -18.23 3.09
CA ALA A 200 13.37 -19.24 2.34
C ALA A 200 14.88 -19.02 2.41
N GLU A 201 15.34 -17.77 2.62
CA GLU A 201 16.74 -17.50 2.95
C GLU A 201 17.08 -18.08 4.34
N PRO A 202 18.17 -18.87 4.48
CA PRO A 202 18.61 -19.34 5.78
C PRO A 202 18.89 -18.15 6.70
N ARG A 203 18.04 -17.94 7.71
CA ARG A 203 18.34 -17.00 8.79
C ARG A 203 19.64 -17.46 9.43
N ALA A 204 20.73 -16.70 9.24
CA ALA A 204 21.96 -16.95 9.98
C ALA A 204 21.58 -17.02 11.46
N ARG A 205 21.81 -18.18 12.09
CA ARG A 205 21.50 -18.40 13.50
C ARG A 205 22.29 -17.35 14.29
N ASN A 206 21.65 -16.29 14.74
CA ASN A 206 22.23 -15.40 15.74
C ASN A 206 22.55 -16.26 16.96
N HIS A 207 23.84 -16.58 17.15
CA HIS A 207 24.36 -17.23 18.34
C HIS A 207 24.14 -16.30 19.55
N ARG A 208 22.97 -16.40 20.18
CA ARG A 208 22.85 -16.12 21.61
C ARG A 208 23.16 -17.40 22.38
N ARG A 209 24.44 -17.74 22.43
CA ARG A 209 24.95 -18.72 23.39
C ARG A 209 26.35 -18.31 23.85
N ALA A 210 26.40 -17.43 24.85
CA ALA A 210 27.44 -17.39 25.89
C ALA A 210 27.19 -16.19 26.80
N MET A 211 26.53 -16.43 27.93
CA MET A 211 26.89 -15.90 29.27
C MET A 211 25.94 -16.54 30.29
N ARG A 212 26.13 -17.84 30.48
CA ARG A 212 25.76 -18.58 31.69
C ARG A 212 26.80 -19.68 31.87
N SER A 213 27.93 -19.32 32.48
CA SER A 213 28.76 -20.16 33.35
C SER A 213 30.16 -19.56 33.54
N GLY A 214 30.57 -19.37 34.80
CA GLY A 214 31.94 -19.07 35.25
C GLY A 214 32.08 -17.62 35.74
N ALA A 215 32.31 -17.33 37.01
CA ALA A 215 32.68 -18.13 38.18
C ALA A 215 32.03 -17.54 39.44
#